data_AF-A0A2H3IR85-F1
#
_entry.id   AF-A0A2H3IR85-F1
#
_cell.length_a   1.000
_cell.length_b   1.000
_cell.length_c   1.000
_cell.angle_alpha   90.00
_cell.angle_beta   90.00
_cell.angle_gamma   90.00
#
_symmetry.space_group_name_H-M   'P 1'
#
loop_
_entity.id
_entity.type
_entity.pdbx_description
1 polymer ?
#
loop_
_entity_poly.entity_id
_entity_poly.type
_entity_poly.pdbx_seq_one_letter_code
_entity_poly.pdbx_strand_id
1 'polypeptide(L)'
;MAAVQVQLQPDIQYHPDYSKFLDRSRRRLERETLTKVLPPGLPQRLSSSFVWDGNEIQGRDDWVIALTDNHLEEVDRALSHFKGLNKPVGYIDRTTFPLPGLGSRLREGSRELHFGRGFFVLRGIPVNKYTTEENIIIYAGISSYVGDLRGRQEKRSPTDGKAVVLSHIKDLTGKYSRENIGGPASTNDKQVFHTDSGDIVSLFCLQKAAEGGESQLASIWQVYNILAESRPDLIQTLTENWTFDGFNNPNQPYTTRPLLYYQPASTLTPERLIIHIPPITEAQAEALDALHFLGEKHSVQLDFQKGDIQYVNNLAIFHARKGFSNAPNEERHLLRLWLRDSEYAWETPTQLQDRWDEIYKGLSEEEQRFPLEPTLRNVVSLVARKD
;
A
#
# COMPACT_ATOMS: atom_id res chain seq x y z
N MET A 1 -16.57 43.17 -11.78
CA MET A 1 -15.28 42.47 -11.71
C MET A 1 -15.34 41.52 -10.52
N ALA A 2 -15.54 40.23 -10.76
CA ALA A 2 -15.51 39.24 -9.68
C ALA A 2 -14.07 39.15 -9.16
N ALA A 3 -13.87 39.35 -7.86
CA ALA A 3 -12.57 39.17 -7.24
C ALA A 3 -12.12 37.73 -7.49
N VAL A 4 -10.96 37.54 -8.13
CA VAL A 4 -10.31 36.23 -8.22
C VAL A 4 -9.96 35.83 -6.79
N GLN A 5 -10.75 34.92 -6.21
CA GLN A 5 -10.45 34.36 -4.91
C GLN A 5 -9.18 33.53 -5.08
N VAL A 6 -8.04 34.06 -4.62
CA VAL A 6 -6.77 33.33 -4.63
C VAL A 6 -6.95 32.16 -3.66
N GLN A 7 -7.02 30.94 -4.20
CA GLN A 7 -7.07 29.73 -3.40
C GLN A 7 -5.73 29.59 -2.68
N LEU A 8 -5.72 29.90 -1.39
CA LEU A 8 -4.55 29.74 -0.52
C LEU A 8 -4.46 28.29 -0.08
N GLN A 9 -3.24 27.75 -0.09
CA GLN A 9 -2.96 26.43 0.47
C GLN A 9 -3.35 26.42 1.95
N PRO A 10 -4.22 25.49 2.39
CA PRO A 10 -4.54 25.32 3.80
C PRO A 10 -3.28 25.04 4.61
N ASP A 11 -3.28 25.45 5.87
CA ASP A 11 -2.24 25.07 6.84
C ASP A 11 -2.40 23.58 7.20
N ILE A 12 -1.96 22.71 6.30
CA ILE A 12 -1.92 21.26 6.43
C ILE A 12 -0.47 20.79 6.29
N GLN A 13 -0.11 19.74 7.03
CA GLN A 13 1.23 19.18 7.07
C GLN A 13 1.18 17.68 6.77
N TYR A 14 2.32 17.11 6.33
CA TYR A 14 2.42 15.67 6.10
C TYR A 14 2.11 14.86 7.37
N HIS A 15 2.48 15.39 8.53
CA HIS A 15 2.06 14.88 9.83
C HIS A 15 0.81 15.65 10.27
N PRO A 16 -0.39 15.04 10.22
CA PRO A 16 -1.61 15.73 10.62
C PRO A 16 -1.53 16.22 12.06
N ASP A 17 -2.02 17.44 12.27
CA ASP A 17 -2.13 18.07 13.58
C ASP A 17 -3.58 18.03 14.04
N TYR A 18 -3.83 17.32 15.14
CA TYR A 18 -5.19 17.07 15.62
C TYR A 18 -5.90 18.35 16.06
N SER A 19 -5.18 19.31 16.65
CA SER A 19 -5.78 20.59 17.05
C SER A 19 -6.19 21.39 15.82
N LYS A 20 -5.34 21.45 14.79
CA LYS A 20 -5.66 22.15 13.53
C LYS A 20 -6.84 21.50 12.82
N PHE A 21 -6.93 20.17 12.83
CA PHE A 21 -8.08 19.44 12.32
C PHE A 21 -9.36 19.85 13.04
N LEU A 22 -9.39 19.80 14.38
CA LEU A 22 -10.58 20.16 15.16
C LEU A 22 -11.00 21.62 14.94
N ASP A 23 -10.06 22.55 14.87
CA ASP A 23 -10.35 23.96 14.62
C ASP A 23 -10.83 24.19 13.17
N ARG A 24 -10.29 23.46 12.18
CA ARG A 24 -10.81 23.47 10.81
C ARG A 24 -12.23 22.96 10.76
N SER A 25 -12.51 21.80 11.36
CA SER A 25 -13.85 21.22 11.42
C SER A 25 -14.85 22.17 12.07
N ARG A 26 -14.48 22.76 13.22
CA ARG A 26 -15.34 23.74 13.91
C ARG A 26 -15.66 24.93 13.00
N ARG A 27 -14.65 25.54 12.37
CA ARG A 27 -14.84 26.69 11.48
C ARG A 27 -15.75 26.37 10.30
N ARG A 28 -15.57 25.21 9.66
CA ARG A 28 -16.40 24.80 8.51
C ARG A 28 -17.85 24.55 8.94
N LEU A 29 -18.06 23.84 10.04
CA LEU A 29 -19.40 23.57 10.59
C LEU A 29 -20.15 24.86 11.01
N GLU A 30 -19.44 25.87 11.50
CA GLU A 30 -20.03 27.15 11.92
C GLU A 30 -20.31 28.11 10.76
N ARG A 31 -19.50 28.08 9.69
CA ARG A 31 -19.46 29.14 8.67
C ARG A 31 -19.97 28.71 7.29
N GLU A 32 -20.04 27.41 7.02
CA GLU A 32 -20.43 26.88 5.71
C GLU A 32 -21.80 26.18 5.78
N THR A 33 -22.55 26.22 4.67
CA THR A 33 -23.74 25.37 4.50
C THR A 33 -23.32 24.03 3.94
N LEU A 34 -23.06 23.07 4.83
CA LEU A 34 -22.60 21.74 4.47
C LEU A 34 -23.77 20.80 4.15
N THR A 35 -23.59 19.92 3.16
CA THR A 35 -24.61 18.89 2.87
C THR A 35 -24.74 17.94 4.07
N LYS A 36 -25.97 17.46 4.27
CA LYS A 36 -26.29 16.41 5.26
C LYS A 36 -26.74 15.12 4.59
N VAL A 37 -26.63 15.05 3.27
CA VAL A 37 -27.03 13.91 2.46
C VAL A 37 -25.85 13.44 1.62
N LEU A 38 -25.75 12.13 1.45
CA LEU A 38 -24.71 11.54 0.61
C LEU A 38 -24.94 11.87 -0.87
N PRO A 39 -23.85 11.92 -1.67
CA PRO A 39 -23.97 12.01 -3.12
C PRO A 39 -24.83 10.86 -3.69
N PRO A 40 -25.61 11.09 -4.76
CA PRO A 40 -26.43 10.05 -5.36
C PRO A 40 -25.63 8.80 -5.74
N GLY A 41 -26.20 7.63 -5.47
CA GLY A 41 -25.59 6.33 -5.75
C GLY A 41 -24.74 5.78 -4.62
N LEU A 42 -24.28 6.60 -3.66
CA LEU A 42 -23.51 6.12 -2.52
C LEU A 42 -24.42 5.49 -1.44
N PRO A 43 -24.01 4.35 -0.85
CA PRO A 43 -24.78 3.66 0.17
C PRO A 43 -24.73 4.40 1.50
N GLN A 44 -25.85 4.39 2.24
CA GLN A 44 -25.89 4.94 3.59
C GLN A 44 -24.96 4.20 4.57
N ARG A 45 -24.72 2.92 4.30
CA ARG A 45 -23.86 2.06 5.10
C ARG A 45 -23.39 0.87 4.28
N LEU A 46 -22.12 0.53 4.43
CA LEU A 46 -21.50 -0.66 3.89
C LEU A 46 -21.65 -1.83 4.85
N SER A 47 -21.89 -3.01 4.28
CA SER A 47 -22.02 -4.27 5.02
C SER A 47 -21.22 -5.35 4.32
N SER A 48 -20.04 -5.66 4.85
CA SER A 48 -19.18 -6.76 4.39
C SER A 48 -18.18 -7.16 5.46
N SER A 49 -17.42 -8.23 5.23
CA SER A 49 -16.30 -8.64 6.07
C SER A 49 -15.15 -7.62 6.13
N PHE A 50 -15.14 -6.62 5.25
CA PHE A 50 -14.20 -5.50 5.33
C PHE A 50 -14.57 -4.49 6.41
N VAL A 51 -15.81 -4.50 6.93
CA VAL A 51 -16.24 -3.60 8.01
C VAL A 51 -15.82 -4.18 9.35
N TRP A 52 -14.77 -3.62 9.94
CA TRP A 52 -14.25 -4.03 11.24
C TRP A 52 -13.57 -2.86 11.95
N ASP A 53 -13.55 -2.92 13.29
CA ASP A 53 -12.82 -1.99 14.14
C ASP A 53 -11.49 -2.61 14.59
N GLY A 54 -10.40 -1.85 14.57
CA GLY A 54 -9.09 -2.34 15.00
C GLY A 54 -9.08 -2.86 16.43
N ASN A 55 -9.89 -2.30 17.33
CA ASN A 55 -10.01 -2.75 18.72
C ASN A 55 -10.65 -4.14 18.83
N GLU A 56 -11.48 -4.54 17.86
CA GLU A 56 -12.10 -5.88 17.81
C GLU A 56 -11.15 -6.93 17.22
N ILE A 57 -10.16 -6.49 16.44
CA ILE A 57 -9.13 -7.36 15.85
C ILE A 57 -7.93 -7.50 16.79
N GLN A 58 -7.64 -6.47 17.58
CA GLN A 58 -6.49 -6.44 18.48
C GLN A 58 -6.49 -7.66 19.41
N GLY A 59 -5.38 -8.40 19.42
CA GLY A 59 -5.21 -9.60 20.26
C GLY A 59 -5.76 -10.91 19.68
N ARG A 60 -6.40 -10.88 18.50
CA ARG A 60 -6.74 -12.10 17.75
C ARG A 60 -5.54 -12.55 16.90
N ASP A 61 -5.53 -13.83 16.53
CA ASP A 61 -4.52 -14.46 15.69
C ASP A 61 -5.13 -15.26 14.51
N ASP A 62 -6.46 -15.20 14.33
CA ASP A 62 -7.19 -15.88 13.24
C ASP A 62 -6.82 -15.37 11.83
N TRP A 63 -6.03 -14.31 11.78
CA TRP A 63 -5.45 -13.72 10.58
C TRP A 63 -3.98 -14.12 10.33
N VAL A 64 -3.43 -14.98 11.18
CA VAL A 64 -2.07 -15.49 11.07
C VAL A 64 -2.08 -16.90 10.48
N ILE A 65 -1.44 -17.06 9.33
CA ILE A 65 -1.07 -18.36 8.77
C ILE A 65 0.31 -18.71 9.32
N ALA A 66 0.34 -19.45 10.44
CA ALA A 66 1.61 -19.94 10.99
C ALA A 66 2.17 -21.09 10.13
N LEU A 67 3.45 -20.98 9.77
CA LEU A 67 4.18 -22.03 9.08
C LEU A 67 4.54 -23.16 10.07
N THR A 68 4.42 -24.39 9.59
CA THR A 68 4.82 -25.60 10.31
C THR A 68 6.15 -26.08 9.73
N ASP A 69 6.82 -27.01 10.41
CA ASP A 69 8.06 -27.59 9.90
C ASP A 69 7.86 -28.22 8.51
N ASN A 70 6.73 -28.91 8.28
CA ASN A 70 6.38 -29.45 6.96
C ASN A 70 6.27 -28.36 5.88
N HIS A 71 5.67 -27.20 6.20
CA HIS A 71 5.61 -26.08 5.27
C HIS A 71 7.01 -25.50 4.98
N LEU A 72 7.89 -25.45 5.98
CA LEU A 72 9.25 -24.95 5.81
C LEU A 72 10.10 -25.90 4.94
N GLU A 73 10.01 -27.21 5.16
CA GLU A 73 10.66 -28.19 4.29
C GLU A 73 10.14 -28.11 2.85
N GLU A 74 8.86 -27.82 2.67
CA GLU A 74 8.25 -27.60 1.36
C GLU A 74 8.83 -26.36 0.67
N VAL A 75 8.98 -25.26 1.39
CA VAL A 75 9.65 -24.03 0.90
C VAL A 75 11.10 -24.33 0.51
N ASP A 76 11.85 -25.10 1.31
CA ASP A 76 13.23 -25.48 1.01
C ASP A 76 13.33 -26.32 -0.27
N ARG A 77 12.41 -27.27 -0.47
CA ARG A 77 12.32 -28.08 -1.70
C ARG A 77 11.97 -27.21 -2.91
N ALA A 78 11.01 -26.29 -2.78
CA ALA A 78 10.61 -25.38 -3.85
C ALA A 78 11.73 -24.42 -4.26
N LEU A 79 12.46 -23.87 -3.28
CA LEU A 79 13.65 -23.06 -3.50
C LEU A 79 14.73 -23.85 -4.26
N SER A 80 15.02 -25.08 -3.80
CA SER A 80 16.02 -25.95 -4.43
C SER A 80 15.62 -26.30 -5.87
N HIS A 81 14.33 -26.58 -6.09
CA HIS A 81 13.78 -26.85 -7.41
C HIS A 81 13.98 -25.65 -8.35
N PHE A 82 13.53 -24.45 -7.94
CA PHE A 82 13.65 -23.24 -8.75
C PHE A 82 15.10 -22.93 -9.13
N LYS A 83 16.03 -22.99 -8.16
CA LYS A 83 17.47 -22.78 -8.40
C LYS A 83 18.01 -23.80 -9.41
N GLY A 84 17.57 -25.06 -9.34
CA GLY A 84 17.94 -26.11 -10.29
C GLY A 84 17.48 -25.86 -11.74
N LEU A 85 16.43 -25.03 -11.94
CA LEU A 85 15.98 -24.64 -13.28
C LEU A 85 16.94 -23.66 -13.97
N ASN A 86 17.84 -23.01 -13.23
CA ASN A 86 18.77 -21.98 -13.73
C ASN A 86 18.05 -20.87 -14.52
N LYS A 87 16.84 -20.49 -14.08
CA LYS A 87 16.04 -19.43 -14.68
C LYS A 87 16.20 -18.11 -13.90
N PRO A 88 16.08 -16.95 -14.58
CA PRO A 88 15.94 -15.67 -13.90
C PRO A 88 14.76 -15.64 -12.91
N VAL A 89 14.91 -14.90 -11.80
CA VAL A 89 13.90 -14.77 -10.72
C VAL A 89 12.51 -14.35 -11.23
N GLY A 90 12.43 -13.62 -12.34
CA GLY A 90 11.16 -13.24 -12.95
C GLY A 90 10.29 -14.40 -13.45
N TYR A 91 10.87 -15.59 -13.69
CA TYR A 91 10.13 -16.81 -14.04
C TYR A 91 9.53 -17.55 -12.84
N ILE A 92 9.64 -16.99 -11.63
CA ILE A 92 8.99 -17.57 -10.46
C ILE A 92 7.47 -17.44 -10.60
N ASP A 93 6.82 -18.60 -10.60
CA ASP A 93 5.38 -18.79 -10.56
C ASP A 93 5.04 -20.08 -9.77
N ARG A 94 3.76 -20.43 -9.72
CA ARG A 94 3.26 -21.61 -8.98
C ARG A 94 3.74 -22.95 -9.54
N THR A 95 4.24 -22.97 -10.78
CA THR A 95 4.77 -24.17 -11.46
C THR A 95 6.27 -24.32 -11.21
N THR A 96 7.01 -23.21 -11.20
CA THR A 96 8.46 -23.19 -11.00
C THR A 96 8.87 -23.08 -9.52
N PHE A 97 7.92 -22.76 -8.64
CA PHE A 97 8.07 -22.79 -7.17
C PHE A 97 6.92 -23.57 -6.53
N PRO A 98 6.92 -24.92 -6.64
CA PRO A 98 5.76 -25.73 -6.27
C PRO A 98 5.58 -25.87 -4.76
N LEU A 99 4.42 -25.44 -4.26
CA LEU A 99 3.96 -25.58 -2.88
C LEU A 99 2.65 -26.41 -2.81
N PRO A 100 2.71 -27.75 -2.95
CA PRO A 100 1.51 -28.60 -2.98
C PRO A 100 0.67 -28.59 -1.70
N GLY A 101 1.28 -28.39 -0.53
CA GLY A 101 0.59 -28.30 0.76
C GLY A 101 0.25 -26.86 1.11
N LEU A 102 1.29 -26.01 1.20
CA LEU A 102 1.15 -24.62 1.62
C LEU A 102 0.37 -23.77 0.62
N GLY A 103 0.42 -24.10 -0.67
CA GLY A 103 -0.23 -23.32 -1.72
C GLY A 103 -1.74 -23.14 -1.53
N SER A 104 -2.44 -24.17 -1.04
CA SER A 104 -3.87 -24.10 -0.75
C SER A 104 -4.21 -23.05 0.32
N ARG A 105 -3.45 -23.03 1.43
CA ARG A 105 -3.60 -22.03 2.50
C ARG A 105 -3.28 -20.61 2.03
N LEU A 106 -2.31 -20.46 1.12
CA LEU A 106 -2.01 -19.16 0.52
C LEU A 106 -3.14 -18.68 -0.40
N ARG A 107 -3.83 -19.59 -1.11
CA ARG A 107 -5.05 -19.26 -1.87
C ARG A 107 -6.20 -18.87 -0.95
N GLU A 108 -6.39 -19.57 0.17
CA GLU A 108 -7.35 -19.17 1.21
C GLU A 108 -7.02 -17.76 1.75
N GLY A 109 -5.74 -17.49 2.01
CA GLY A 109 -5.26 -16.15 2.35
C GLY A 109 -5.60 -15.10 1.29
N SER A 110 -5.36 -15.38 0.01
CA SER A 110 -5.77 -14.47 -1.07
C SER A 110 -7.28 -14.25 -1.09
N ARG A 111 -8.08 -15.31 -0.87
CA ARG A 111 -9.54 -15.18 -0.76
C ARG A 111 -9.93 -14.27 0.39
N GLU A 112 -9.29 -14.37 1.55
CA GLU A 112 -9.49 -13.47 2.69
C GLU A 112 -9.10 -12.02 2.39
N LEU A 113 -8.10 -11.77 1.53
CA LEU A 113 -7.79 -10.42 1.05
C LEU A 113 -8.92 -9.82 0.21
N HIS A 114 -9.55 -10.62 -0.64
CA HIS A 114 -10.49 -10.11 -1.65
C HIS A 114 -11.96 -10.17 -1.23
N PHE A 115 -12.32 -11.05 -0.30
CA PHE A 115 -13.70 -11.27 0.12
C PHE A 115 -13.89 -11.32 1.63
N GLY A 116 -12.79 -11.37 2.38
CA GLY A 116 -12.79 -11.41 3.84
C GLY A 116 -12.45 -10.06 4.43
N ARG A 117 -11.54 -10.09 5.40
CA ARG A 117 -11.15 -8.93 6.21
C ARG A 117 -10.11 -8.03 5.53
N GLY A 118 -9.52 -8.44 4.42
CA GLY A 118 -8.64 -7.60 3.62
C GLY A 118 -7.16 -7.62 3.97
N PHE A 119 -6.72 -8.47 4.91
CA PHE A 119 -5.29 -8.67 5.18
C PHE A 119 -5.03 -10.06 5.78
N PHE A 120 -3.79 -10.55 5.74
CA PHE A 120 -3.35 -11.67 6.58
C PHE A 120 -1.83 -11.63 6.74
N VAL A 121 -1.30 -12.40 7.69
CA VAL A 121 0.14 -12.54 7.91
C VAL A 121 0.55 -14.00 7.77
N LEU A 122 1.50 -14.29 6.90
CA LEU A 122 2.23 -15.55 6.91
C LEU A 122 3.38 -15.43 7.90
N ARG A 123 3.44 -16.33 8.88
CA ARG A 123 4.39 -16.22 10.00
C ARG A 123 5.43 -17.34 10.00
N GLY A 124 6.68 -16.95 10.21
CA GLY A 124 7.74 -17.88 10.62
C GLY A 124 8.75 -18.28 9.54
N ILE A 125 8.98 -17.48 8.49
CA ILE A 125 10.09 -17.76 7.57
C ILE A 125 11.43 -17.53 8.31
N PRO A 126 12.31 -18.54 8.41
CA PRO A 126 13.56 -18.41 9.14
C PRO A 126 14.62 -17.68 8.30
N VAL A 127 14.45 -16.37 8.08
CA VAL A 127 15.22 -15.57 7.11
C VAL A 127 16.75 -15.69 7.22
N ASN A 128 17.28 -15.92 8.43
CA ASN A 128 18.72 -16.05 8.68
C ASN A 128 19.31 -17.37 8.13
N LYS A 129 18.47 -18.37 7.80
CA LYS A 129 18.91 -19.61 7.16
C LYS A 129 19.20 -19.42 5.66
N TYR A 130 18.72 -18.35 5.06
CA TYR A 130 18.76 -18.11 3.63
C TYR A 130 19.64 -16.91 3.31
N THR A 131 20.31 -16.95 2.16
CA THR A 131 20.97 -15.77 1.60
C THR A 131 19.94 -14.69 1.21
N THR A 132 20.40 -13.48 0.92
CA THR A 132 19.53 -12.39 0.44
C THR A 132 18.76 -12.78 -0.82
N GLU A 133 19.44 -13.40 -1.79
CA GLU A 133 18.82 -13.86 -3.04
C GLU A 133 17.79 -14.96 -2.77
N GLU A 134 18.09 -15.91 -1.88
CA GLU A 134 17.15 -16.98 -1.54
C GLU A 134 15.91 -16.45 -0.81
N ASN A 135 16.06 -15.47 0.10
CA ASN A 135 14.91 -14.79 0.72
C ASN A 135 14.03 -14.10 -0.33
N ILE A 136 14.62 -13.48 -1.36
CA ILE A 136 13.89 -12.88 -2.49
C ILE A 136 13.13 -13.94 -3.29
N ILE A 137 13.79 -15.06 -3.62
CA ILE A 137 13.17 -16.18 -4.37
C ILE A 137 12.01 -16.77 -3.57
N ILE A 138 12.22 -17.06 -2.28
CA ILE A 138 11.17 -17.56 -1.37
C ILE A 138 10.00 -16.59 -1.33
N TYR A 139 10.29 -15.29 -1.15
CA TYR A 139 9.26 -14.28 -1.07
C TYR A 139 8.45 -14.17 -2.36
N ALA A 140 9.10 -14.18 -3.52
CA ALA A 140 8.42 -14.18 -4.83
C ALA A 140 7.61 -15.47 -5.06
N GLY A 141 8.16 -16.63 -4.67
CA GLY A 141 7.54 -17.94 -4.84
C GLY A 141 6.25 -18.09 -4.03
N ILE A 142 6.33 -17.82 -2.73
CA ILE A 142 5.16 -17.79 -1.84
C ILE A 142 4.14 -16.76 -2.32
N SER A 143 4.58 -15.55 -2.67
CA SER A 143 3.68 -14.48 -3.09
C SER A 143 2.97 -14.76 -4.41
N SER A 144 3.51 -15.62 -5.29
CA SER A 144 2.85 -16.03 -6.54
C SER A 144 1.53 -16.79 -6.31
N TYR A 145 1.38 -17.41 -5.13
CA TYR A 145 0.11 -18.01 -4.69
C TYR A 145 -0.87 -16.97 -4.15
N VAL A 146 -0.43 -15.76 -3.81
CA VAL A 146 -1.33 -14.69 -3.32
C VAL A 146 -1.74 -13.77 -4.47
N GLY A 147 -0.79 -13.41 -5.33
CA GLY A 147 -1.05 -12.73 -6.61
C GLY A 147 0.00 -13.15 -7.63
N ASP A 148 -0.47 -13.62 -8.79
CA ASP A 148 0.37 -14.11 -9.88
C ASP A 148 1.09 -12.98 -10.64
N LEU A 149 0.51 -11.79 -10.67
CA LEU A 149 1.10 -10.63 -11.32
C LEU A 149 1.87 -9.77 -10.31
N ARG A 150 3.12 -9.43 -10.65
CA ARG A 150 3.95 -8.48 -9.88
C ARG A 150 3.91 -7.10 -10.52
N GLY A 151 3.59 -6.10 -9.72
CA GLY A 151 3.46 -4.71 -10.13
C GLY A 151 4.82 -4.00 -10.21
N ARG A 152 4.96 -3.14 -11.22
CA ARG A 152 6.11 -2.24 -11.36
C ARG A 152 6.12 -1.22 -10.25
N GLN A 153 7.26 -1.08 -9.60
CA GLN A 153 7.50 -0.09 -8.55
C GLN A 153 8.19 1.17 -9.09
N GLU A 154 8.76 1.08 -10.28
CA GLU A 154 9.40 2.16 -11.02
C GLU A 154 9.06 2.05 -12.51
N LYS A 155 9.24 3.15 -13.25
CA LYS A 155 9.17 3.12 -14.72
C LYS A 155 10.25 2.18 -15.27
N ARG A 156 10.00 1.62 -16.46
CA ARG A 156 11.00 0.83 -17.17
C ARG A 156 12.27 1.63 -17.36
N SER A 157 13.39 0.96 -17.11
CA SER A 157 14.71 1.47 -17.41
C SER A 157 14.81 1.78 -18.91
N PRO A 158 15.19 3.00 -19.30
CA PRO A 158 15.33 3.35 -20.71
C PRO A 158 16.54 2.64 -21.37
N THR A 159 17.45 2.06 -20.58
CA THR A 159 18.67 1.41 -21.11
C THR A 159 18.46 -0.04 -21.49
N ASP A 160 17.68 -0.80 -20.71
CA ASP A 160 17.50 -2.24 -20.91
C ASP A 160 16.03 -2.69 -20.87
N GLY A 161 15.08 -1.76 -20.81
CA GLY A 161 13.64 -2.04 -20.86
C GLY A 161 13.06 -2.71 -19.62
N LYS A 162 13.90 -3.10 -18.65
CA LYS A 162 13.49 -3.82 -17.43
C LYS A 162 12.83 -2.91 -16.42
N ALA A 163 11.98 -3.47 -15.57
CA ALA A 163 11.32 -2.75 -14.49
C ALA A 163 11.56 -3.42 -13.13
N VAL A 164 11.77 -2.59 -12.11
CA VAL A 164 11.88 -3.05 -10.71
C VAL A 164 10.49 -3.44 -10.22
N VAL A 165 10.34 -4.69 -9.77
CA VAL A 165 9.07 -5.21 -9.20
C VAL A 165 9.15 -5.44 -7.70
N LEU A 166 10.35 -5.54 -7.15
CA LEU A 166 10.62 -5.67 -5.71
C LEU A 166 11.40 -4.46 -5.23
N SER A 167 10.94 -3.85 -4.13
CA SER A 167 11.61 -2.70 -3.52
C SER A 167 12.02 -2.99 -2.09
N HIS A 168 13.15 -2.40 -1.68
CA HIS A 168 13.61 -2.44 -0.30
C HIS A 168 13.01 -1.28 0.48
N ILE A 169 12.37 -1.58 1.62
CA ILE A 169 11.83 -0.61 2.56
C ILE A 169 12.78 -0.55 3.75
N LYS A 170 13.69 0.41 3.72
CA LYS A 170 14.81 0.56 4.66
C LYS A 170 15.13 2.04 4.83
N ASP A 171 15.56 2.46 6.02
CA ASP A 171 16.09 3.81 6.20
C ASP A 171 17.42 3.97 5.45
N LEU A 172 17.44 4.90 4.49
CA LEU A 172 18.60 5.20 3.65
C LEU A 172 19.20 6.58 3.95
N THR A 173 18.73 7.28 4.99
CA THR A 173 19.19 8.63 5.36
C THR A 173 20.66 8.68 5.80
N GLY A 174 21.23 7.55 6.24
CA GLY A 174 22.67 7.44 6.51
C GLY A 174 23.54 7.30 5.25
N LYS A 175 22.94 6.98 4.09
CA LYS A 175 23.64 6.73 2.82
C LYS A 175 23.40 7.80 1.77
N TYR A 176 22.24 8.46 1.79
CA TYR A 176 21.86 9.49 0.84
C TYR A 176 21.30 10.71 1.56
N SER A 177 21.48 11.89 0.97
CA SER A 177 20.93 13.12 1.52
C SER A 177 19.39 13.12 1.44
N ARG A 178 18.73 13.78 2.39
CA ARG A 178 17.25 13.75 2.50
C ARG A 178 16.55 14.31 1.27
N GLU A 179 17.19 15.26 0.56
CA GLU A 179 16.65 15.87 -0.66
C GLU A 179 16.53 14.87 -1.81
N ASN A 180 17.31 13.78 -1.77
CA ASN A 180 17.30 12.72 -2.78
C ASN A 180 16.40 11.53 -2.38
N ILE A 181 15.84 11.54 -1.16
CA ILE A 181 14.97 10.46 -0.68
C ILE A 181 13.53 10.80 -1.03
N GLY A 182 12.99 10.08 -2.02
CA GLY A 182 11.67 10.36 -2.60
C GLY A 182 10.45 10.00 -1.74
N GLY A 183 10.62 9.59 -0.47
CA GLY A 183 9.47 9.33 0.41
C GLY A 183 9.78 8.61 1.73
N PRO A 184 8.80 8.55 2.64
CA PRO A 184 8.94 8.02 4.00
C PRO A 184 9.27 6.51 4.06
N ALA A 185 8.99 5.77 2.99
CA ALA A 185 9.36 4.37 2.86
C ALA A 185 10.89 4.12 2.92
N SER A 186 11.69 5.14 2.61
CA SER A 186 13.15 5.09 2.63
C SER A 186 13.77 5.90 3.78
N THR A 187 12.98 6.26 4.80
CA THR A 187 13.42 6.97 6.00
C THR A 187 12.94 6.28 7.28
N ASN A 188 13.41 6.78 8.41
CA ASN A 188 12.95 6.38 9.74
C ASN A 188 11.74 7.15 10.29
N ASP A 189 11.20 8.09 9.51
CA ASP A 189 10.07 8.92 9.92
C ASP A 189 8.76 8.11 9.99
N LYS A 190 7.73 8.63 10.68
CA LYS A 190 6.42 7.99 10.64
C LYS A 190 5.84 8.06 9.21
N GLN A 191 5.13 7.03 8.82
CA GLN A 191 4.39 7.00 7.56
C GLN A 191 2.90 7.00 7.90
N VAL A 192 2.22 8.10 7.58
CA VAL A 192 0.81 8.31 7.92
C VAL A 192 -0.11 7.34 7.16
N PHE A 193 -1.35 7.18 7.62
CA PHE A 193 -2.34 6.33 6.93
C PHE A 193 -2.51 6.72 5.46
N HIS A 194 -2.30 5.74 4.59
CA HIS A 194 -2.35 5.90 3.14
C HIS A 194 -2.74 4.58 2.46
N THR A 195 -2.92 4.67 1.15
CA THR A 195 -2.94 3.55 0.21
C THR A 195 -1.77 3.71 -0.75
N ASP A 196 -1.16 2.61 -1.18
CA ASP A 196 -0.13 2.58 -2.22
C ASP A 196 -0.79 2.58 -3.62
N SER A 197 0.01 2.39 -4.69
CA SER A 197 -0.54 2.00 -5.99
C SER A 197 -0.70 0.48 -6.09
N GLY A 198 -1.69 0.00 -6.86
CA GLY A 198 -1.92 -1.44 -7.09
C GLY A 198 -2.95 -2.06 -6.15
N ASP A 199 -3.20 -3.35 -6.32
CA ASP A 199 -4.29 -4.07 -5.63
C ASP A 199 -3.88 -4.63 -4.27
N ILE A 200 -2.72 -5.27 -4.21
CA ILE A 200 -2.22 -5.92 -3.01
C ILE A 200 -0.84 -5.35 -2.68
N VAL A 201 -0.66 -4.90 -1.45
CA VAL A 201 0.65 -4.57 -0.90
C VAL A 201 1.10 -5.73 -0.04
N SER A 202 2.29 -6.25 -0.33
CA SER A 202 2.93 -7.26 0.48
C SER A 202 4.24 -6.72 1.06
N LEU A 203 4.51 -7.02 2.33
CA LEU A 203 5.74 -6.67 3.02
C LEU A 203 6.35 -7.91 3.67
N PHE A 204 7.62 -8.20 3.41
CA PHE A 204 8.37 -9.29 4.03
C PHE A 204 9.43 -8.75 4.98
N CYS A 205 9.37 -9.12 6.26
CA CYS A 205 10.29 -8.65 7.29
C CYS A 205 11.59 -9.45 7.34
N LEU A 206 12.68 -8.86 6.82
CA LEU A 206 14.01 -9.42 6.97
C LEU A 206 14.64 -9.05 8.32
N GLN A 207 14.35 -7.84 8.81
CA GLN A 207 14.85 -7.34 10.09
C GLN A 207 13.92 -6.26 10.65
N LYS A 208 13.71 -6.28 11.97
CA LYS A 208 12.97 -5.23 12.70
C LYS A 208 13.90 -4.06 13.06
N ALA A 209 13.29 -2.90 13.28
CA ALA A 209 13.94 -1.81 14.00
C ALA A 209 14.30 -2.23 15.43
N ALA A 210 15.21 -1.50 16.06
CA ALA A 210 15.47 -1.64 17.49
C ALA A 210 14.25 -1.21 18.33
N GLU A 211 13.66 -0.06 17.98
CA GLU A 211 12.45 0.45 18.63
C GLU A 211 11.48 1.05 17.59
N GLY A 212 10.19 0.86 17.82
CA GLY A 212 9.12 1.41 16.97
C GLY A 212 8.97 0.73 15.60
N GLY A 213 8.41 1.45 14.64
CA GLY A 213 8.27 0.99 13.25
C GLY A 213 7.15 -0.01 13.02
N GLU A 214 6.21 -0.09 13.95
CA GLU A 214 5.09 -1.02 13.92
C GLU A 214 4.12 -0.67 12.80
N SER A 215 3.67 -1.70 12.09
CA SER A 215 2.67 -1.60 11.03
C SER A 215 1.28 -1.44 11.65
N GLN A 216 0.50 -0.50 11.13
CA GLN A 216 -0.89 -0.29 11.51
C GLN A 216 -1.79 -0.45 10.30
N LEU A 217 -2.96 -1.08 10.48
CA LEU A 217 -3.98 -1.27 9.45
C LEU A 217 -5.32 -0.73 9.92
N ALA A 218 -6.07 -0.09 9.04
CA ALA A 218 -7.44 0.36 9.33
C ALA A 218 -8.36 0.07 8.15
N SER A 219 -9.59 -0.36 8.44
CA SER A 219 -10.61 -0.59 7.42
C SER A 219 -11.09 0.72 6.81
N ILE A 220 -10.91 0.85 5.48
CA ILE A 220 -11.50 1.95 4.72
C ILE A 220 -13.03 1.93 4.82
N TRP A 221 -13.61 0.73 4.86
CA TRP A 221 -15.06 0.54 4.90
C TRP A 221 -15.65 1.02 6.23
N GLN A 222 -14.96 0.77 7.33
CA GLN A 222 -15.36 1.27 8.64
C GLN A 222 -15.23 2.79 8.69
N VAL A 223 -14.14 3.36 8.17
CA VAL A 223 -13.96 4.82 8.07
C VAL A 223 -15.07 5.45 7.21
N TYR A 224 -15.41 4.84 6.08
CA TYR A 224 -16.51 5.28 5.23
C TYR A 224 -17.83 5.28 6.01
N ASN A 225 -18.17 4.20 6.73
CA ASN A 225 -19.42 4.12 7.49
C ASN A 225 -19.54 5.24 8.53
N ILE A 226 -18.45 5.54 9.24
CA ILE A 226 -18.42 6.62 10.23
C ILE A 226 -18.62 7.98 9.55
N LEU A 227 -17.96 8.24 8.43
CA LEU A 227 -18.10 9.49 7.68
C LEU A 227 -19.49 9.61 7.05
N ALA A 228 -20.04 8.53 6.51
CA ALA A 228 -21.37 8.52 5.90
C ALA A 228 -22.47 8.86 6.92
N GLU A 229 -22.32 8.40 8.16
CA GLU A 229 -23.25 8.71 9.25
C GLU A 229 -23.06 10.14 9.81
N SER A 230 -21.81 10.55 10.05
CA SER A 230 -21.52 11.75 10.84
C SER A 230 -21.14 12.99 10.03
N ARG A 231 -20.56 12.80 8.84
CA ARG A 231 -20.02 13.86 7.96
C ARG A 231 -20.22 13.56 6.46
N PRO A 232 -21.47 13.48 5.97
CA PRO A 232 -21.77 13.30 4.54
C PRO A 232 -21.11 14.33 3.62
N ASP A 233 -20.84 15.54 4.14
CA ASP A 233 -20.11 16.59 3.43
C ASP A 233 -18.66 16.21 3.11
N LEU A 234 -17.99 15.47 4.00
CA LEU A 234 -16.65 14.97 3.73
C LEU A 234 -16.68 13.84 2.70
N ILE A 235 -17.71 12.98 2.71
CA ILE A 235 -17.91 12.00 1.64
C ILE A 235 -18.10 12.69 0.29
N GLN A 236 -18.91 13.76 0.24
CA GLN A 236 -19.05 14.56 -0.98
C GLN A 236 -17.68 15.08 -1.46
N THR A 237 -16.91 15.73 -0.59
CA THR A 237 -15.57 16.23 -0.95
C THR A 237 -14.63 15.12 -1.44
N LEU A 238 -14.68 13.93 -0.84
CA LEU A 238 -13.86 12.79 -1.28
C LEU A 238 -14.23 12.28 -2.68
N THR A 239 -15.49 12.45 -3.11
CA THR A 239 -15.97 12.08 -4.45
C THR A 239 -15.75 13.14 -5.53
N GLU A 240 -15.39 14.38 -5.16
CA GLU A 240 -15.04 15.44 -6.09
C GLU A 240 -13.67 15.20 -6.74
N ASN A 241 -13.33 15.92 -7.81
CA ASN A 241 -12.01 15.78 -8.44
C ASN A 241 -10.90 16.42 -7.59
N TRP A 242 -9.83 15.66 -7.37
CA TRP A 242 -8.59 16.09 -6.74
C TRP A 242 -7.50 16.14 -7.80
N THR A 243 -6.59 17.09 -7.69
CA THR A 243 -5.42 17.19 -8.57
C THR A 243 -4.37 16.19 -8.09
N PHE A 244 -3.64 15.54 -9.00
CA PHE A 244 -2.56 14.58 -8.74
C PHE A 244 -1.33 15.02 -9.51
N ASP A 245 -0.16 15.11 -8.86
CA ASP A 245 1.09 15.51 -9.51
C ASP A 245 1.49 14.48 -10.59
N GLY A 246 1.92 14.96 -11.74
CA GLY A 246 2.49 14.18 -12.84
C GLY A 246 3.93 13.70 -12.58
N PHE A 247 4.51 14.01 -11.42
CA PHE A 247 5.88 13.71 -11.02
C PHE A 247 6.90 14.17 -12.07
N ASN A 248 6.85 15.45 -12.40
CA ASN A 248 7.67 16.08 -13.45
C ASN A 248 7.49 15.49 -14.85
N ASN A 249 6.37 14.82 -15.14
CA ASN A 249 6.03 14.44 -16.50
C ASN A 249 5.67 15.70 -17.32
N PRO A 250 6.50 16.11 -18.30
CA PRO A 250 6.23 17.34 -19.05
C PRO A 250 4.97 17.25 -19.92
N ASN A 251 4.53 16.03 -20.26
CA ASN A 251 3.36 15.80 -21.13
C ASN A 251 2.05 15.70 -20.32
N GLN A 252 2.14 15.38 -19.03
CA GLN A 252 0.99 15.24 -18.14
C GLN A 252 1.40 15.71 -16.74
N PRO A 253 1.56 17.03 -16.53
CA PRO A 253 2.11 17.58 -15.30
C PRO A 253 1.17 17.39 -14.10
N TYR A 254 -0.11 17.14 -14.35
CA TYR A 254 -1.06 16.67 -13.35
C TYR A 254 -2.18 15.85 -14.01
N THR A 255 -2.89 15.09 -13.19
CA THR A 255 -4.18 14.47 -13.53
C THR A 255 -5.23 14.88 -12.52
N THR A 256 -6.51 14.71 -12.85
CA THR A 256 -7.60 14.97 -11.89
C THR A 256 -8.51 13.75 -11.80
N ARG A 257 -8.87 13.39 -10.56
CA ARG A 257 -9.78 12.27 -10.30
C ARG A 257 -10.29 12.28 -8.85
N PRO A 258 -11.37 11.56 -8.51
CA PRO A 258 -11.79 11.39 -7.12
C PRO A 258 -10.79 10.65 -6.24
N LEU A 259 -10.83 10.87 -4.91
CA LEU A 259 -10.15 9.98 -3.95
C LEU A 259 -11.05 8.80 -3.58
N LEU A 260 -12.36 9.03 -3.48
CA LEU A 260 -13.34 7.99 -3.25
C LEU A 260 -14.01 7.58 -4.56
N TYR A 261 -13.84 6.31 -4.92
CA TYR A 261 -14.50 5.68 -6.06
C TYR A 261 -15.56 4.72 -5.57
N TYR A 262 -16.82 5.12 -5.64
CA TYR A 262 -17.90 4.17 -5.41
C TYR A 262 -18.20 3.37 -6.68
N GLN A 263 -18.08 2.05 -6.59
CA GLN A 263 -18.54 1.11 -7.61
C GLN A 263 -19.56 0.17 -6.95
N PRO A 264 -20.82 0.12 -7.43
CA PRO A 264 -21.85 -0.70 -6.83
C PRO A 264 -21.46 -2.18 -6.86
N ALA A 265 -21.85 -2.92 -5.83
CA ALA A 265 -21.59 -4.35 -5.74
C ALA A 265 -22.24 -5.10 -6.93
N SER A 266 -21.42 -5.81 -7.70
CA SER A 266 -21.86 -6.91 -8.56
C SER A 266 -21.61 -8.23 -7.83
N THR A 267 -22.02 -9.38 -8.37
CA THR A 267 -21.83 -10.70 -7.73
C THR A 267 -20.36 -11.04 -7.40
N LEU A 268 -19.38 -10.26 -7.88
CA LEU A 268 -17.94 -10.53 -7.73
C LEU A 268 -17.09 -9.32 -7.27
N THR A 269 -17.68 -8.13 -7.04
CA THR A 269 -16.90 -6.89 -6.78
C THR A 269 -17.35 -6.17 -5.51
N PRO A 270 -16.51 -6.08 -4.47
CA PRO A 270 -16.73 -5.19 -3.32
C PRO A 270 -16.15 -3.77 -3.59
N GLU A 271 -16.58 -2.80 -2.79
CA GLU A 271 -16.35 -1.34 -2.90
C GLU A 271 -14.92 -0.85 -2.54
N ARG A 272 -14.47 0.32 -3.08
CA ARG A 272 -13.04 0.77 -3.11
C ARG A 272 -12.78 2.25 -2.73
N LEU A 273 -11.56 2.60 -2.27
CA LEU A 273 -11.06 4.01 -2.07
C LEU A 273 -9.52 4.11 -2.26
N ILE A 274 -8.98 5.23 -2.81
CA ILE A 274 -7.51 5.46 -3.04
C ILE A 274 -7.13 6.95 -2.89
N ILE A 275 -5.94 7.29 -2.35
CA ILE A 275 -5.54 8.69 -2.04
C ILE A 275 -4.17 9.13 -2.62
N HIS A 276 -4.04 10.35 -3.22
CA HIS A 276 -2.79 11.17 -3.33
C HIS A 276 -3.04 12.61 -3.88
N ILE A 277 -2.37 13.70 -3.44
CA ILE A 277 -2.78 15.08 -3.86
C ILE A 277 -1.69 16.22 -3.75
N PRO A 278 -1.60 17.15 -4.73
CA PRO A 278 -1.17 18.59 -4.72
C PRO A 278 -2.16 19.60 -4.06
N PRO A 279 -2.02 20.96 -4.18
CA PRO A 279 -2.75 21.93 -3.36
C PRO A 279 -4.26 21.72 -3.26
N ILE A 280 -4.78 21.87 -2.05
CA ILE A 280 -6.13 21.44 -1.68
C ILE A 280 -6.99 22.58 -1.16
N THR A 281 -8.31 22.42 -1.15
CA THR A 281 -9.23 23.29 -0.41
C THR A 281 -9.20 22.99 1.10
N GLU A 282 -9.74 23.88 1.93
CA GLU A 282 -9.95 23.58 3.37
C GLU A 282 -10.86 22.35 3.56
N ALA A 283 -11.87 22.15 2.70
CA ALA A 283 -12.72 20.97 2.75
C ALA A 283 -11.93 19.69 2.49
N GLN A 284 -11.07 19.74 1.48
CA GLN A 284 -10.18 18.66 1.11
C GLN A 284 -9.13 18.38 2.20
N ALA A 285 -8.57 19.42 2.82
CA ALA A 285 -7.66 19.30 3.97
C ALA A 285 -8.35 18.62 5.16
N GLU A 286 -9.58 19.03 5.48
CA GLU A 286 -10.38 18.40 6.53
C GLU A 286 -10.68 16.93 6.21
N ALA A 287 -11.03 16.62 4.96
CA ALA A 287 -11.33 15.25 4.55
C ALA A 287 -10.10 14.34 4.71
N LEU A 288 -8.90 14.81 4.37
CA LEU A 288 -7.65 14.06 4.60
C LEU A 288 -7.37 13.82 6.08
N ASP A 289 -7.49 14.86 6.90
CA ASP A 289 -7.29 14.75 8.35
C ASP A 289 -8.32 13.79 8.96
N ALA A 290 -9.59 13.86 8.54
CA ALA A 290 -10.63 12.96 9.01
C ALA A 290 -10.32 11.50 8.66
N LEU A 291 -9.88 11.21 7.42
CA LEU A 291 -9.44 9.87 7.03
C LEU A 291 -8.25 9.39 7.87
N HIS A 292 -7.28 10.27 8.13
CA HIS A 292 -6.11 9.95 8.94
C HIS A 292 -6.47 9.63 10.39
N PHE A 293 -7.19 10.52 11.07
CA PHE A 293 -7.50 10.37 12.50
C PHE A 293 -8.54 9.28 12.77
N LEU A 294 -9.49 9.06 11.85
CA LEU A 294 -10.36 7.88 11.93
C LEU A 294 -9.57 6.59 11.68
N GLY A 295 -8.68 6.59 10.68
CA GLY A 295 -7.76 5.48 10.44
C GLY A 295 -6.95 5.15 11.69
N GLU A 296 -6.34 6.16 12.33
CA GLU A 296 -5.57 5.98 13.57
C GLU A 296 -6.41 5.43 14.71
N LYS A 297 -7.56 6.06 14.99
CA LYS A 297 -8.46 5.69 16.08
C LYS A 297 -9.00 4.26 15.95
N HIS A 298 -9.26 3.82 14.72
CA HIS A 298 -9.87 2.52 14.42
C HIS A 298 -8.85 1.50 13.87
N SER A 299 -7.55 1.77 14.03
CA SER A 299 -6.49 0.88 13.53
C SER A 299 -6.21 -0.29 14.45
N VAL A 300 -5.76 -1.40 13.85
CA VAL A 300 -5.08 -2.50 14.56
C VAL A 300 -3.57 -2.34 14.37
N GLN A 301 -2.81 -2.53 15.45
CA GLN A 301 -1.36 -2.60 15.38
C GLN A 301 -0.95 -4.07 15.24
N LEU A 302 -0.24 -4.40 14.16
CA LEU A 302 0.25 -5.76 13.95
C LEU A 302 1.57 -5.97 14.69
N ASP A 303 1.67 -7.09 15.41
CA ASP A 303 2.93 -7.57 15.96
C ASP A 303 3.75 -8.24 14.84
N PHE A 304 4.35 -7.43 13.98
CA PHE A 304 5.06 -7.88 12.78
C PHE A 304 6.48 -8.37 13.14
N GLN A 305 6.72 -9.67 12.99
CA GLN A 305 7.98 -10.30 13.40
C GLN A 305 8.96 -10.48 12.24
N LYS A 306 10.24 -10.66 12.57
CA LYS A 306 11.26 -11.09 11.61
C LYS A 306 10.84 -12.44 11.03
N GLY A 307 10.78 -12.54 9.70
CA GLY A 307 10.27 -13.70 8.99
C GLY A 307 8.78 -13.65 8.63
N ASP A 308 8.05 -12.64 9.09
CA ASP A 308 6.64 -12.48 8.73
C ASP A 308 6.51 -11.85 7.33
N ILE A 309 5.51 -12.32 6.57
CA ILE A 309 5.04 -11.67 5.35
C ILE A 309 3.61 -11.18 5.58
N GLN A 310 3.42 -9.88 5.54
CA GLN A 310 2.12 -9.23 5.61
C GLN A 310 1.58 -9.05 4.19
N TYR A 311 0.32 -9.39 3.97
CA TYR A 311 -0.42 -9.10 2.75
C TYR A 311 -1.64 -8.25 3.08
N VAL A 312 -1.88 -7.20 2.30
CA VAL A 312 -2.98 -6.26 2.49
C VAL A 312 -3.65 -5.98 1.15
N ASN A 313 -4.98 -6.03 1.13
CA ASN A 313 -5.77 -5.47 0.05
C ASN A 313 -5.71 -3.94 0.16
N ASN A 314 -4.92 -3.35 -0.72
CA ASN A 314 -4.59 -1.93 -0.74
C ASN A 314 -5.78 -1.03 -1.07
N LEU A 315 -6.87 -1.61 -1.58
CA LEU A 315 -8.07 -0.89 -1.98
C LEU A 315 -9.15 -0.89 -0.90
N ALA A 316 -8.98 -1.72 0.13
CA ALA A 316 -9.91 -1.88 1.24
C ALA A 316 -9.34 -1.43 2.60
N ILE A 317 -8.00 -1.34 2.69
CA ILE A 317 -7.29 -1.16 3.95
C ILE A 317 -6.31 0.01 3.83
N PHE A 318 -6.45 0.99 4.73
CA PHE A 318 -5.39 1.95 4.99
C PHE A 318 -4.27 1.28 5.77
N HIS A 319 -3.04 1.65 5.43
CA HIS A 319 -1.87 1.21 6.18
C HIS A 319 -0.99 2.40 6.57
N ALA A 320 -0.34 2.25 7.72
CA ALA A 320 0.57 3.23 8.29
C ALA A 320 1.73 2.52 8.99
N ARG A 321 2.74 3.31 9.34
CA ARG A 321 3.88 2.85 10.14
C ARG A 321 4.26 3.92 11.14
N LYS A 322 4.48 3.54 12.40
CA LYS A 322 5.09 4.43 13.39
C LYS A 322 6.53 4.80 12.99
N GLY A 323 7.03 5.91 13.53
CA GLY A 323 8.46 6.25 13.43
C GLY A 323 9.31 5.20 14.16
N PHE A 324 10.59 5.11 13.82
CA PHE A 324 11.47 4.10 14.40
C PHE A 324 12.92 4.57 14.57
N SER A 325 13.67 3.85 15.38
CA SER A 325 15.12 4.01 15.54
C SER A 325 15.83 2.68 15.27
N ASN A 326 17.01 2.76 14.66
CA ASN A 326 17.84 1.60 14.39
C ASN A 326 18.97 1.52 15.41
N ALA A 327 19.45 0.30 15.66
CA ALA A 327 20.70 0.03 16.36
C ALA A 327 21.57 -0.92 15.50
N PRO A 328 22.88 -1.07 15.79
CA PRO A 328 23.72 -2.02 15.08
C PRO A 328 23.10 -3.43 15.07
N ASN A 329 22.96 -4.03 13.88
CA ASN A 329 22.28 -5.32 13.63
C ASN A 329 20.75 -5.32 13.81
N GLU A 330 20.15 -4.19 14.16
CA GLU A 330 18.70 -3.99 14.32
C GLU A 330 18.23 -2.85 13.42
N GLU A 331 18.69 -2.90 12.17
CA GLU A 331 18.26 -2.00 11.12
C GLU A 331 17.01 -2.53 10.44
N ARG A 332 15.90 -1.80 10.55
CA ARG A 332 14.65 -2.20 9.91
C ARG A 332 14.84 -2.36 8.40
N HIS A 333 14.54 -3.56 7.91
CA HIS A 333 14.65 -3.89 6.49
C HIS A 333 13.51 -4.81 6.09
N LEU A 334 12.61 -4.30 5.26
CA LEU A 334 11.57 -5.10 4.62
C LEU A 334 11.76 -5.15 3.10
N LEU A 335 11.24 -6.18 2.47
CA LEU A 335 11.01 -6.21 1.03
C LEU A 335 9.53 -5.94 0.75
N ARG A 336 9.22 -5.23 -0.34
CA ARG A 336 7.85 -4.99 -0.78
C ARG A 336 7.60 -5.54 -2.16
N LEU A 337 6.46 -6.17 -2.35
CA LEU A 337 5.84 -6.43 -3.65
C LEU A 337 4.51 -5.69 -3.75
N TRP A 338 4.21 -5.17 -4.94
CA TRP A 338 2.84 -4.92 -5.34
C TRP A 338 2.38 -6.12 -6.16
N LEU A 339 1.20 -6.66 -5.83
CA LEU A 339 0.68 -7.87 -6.44
C LEU A 339 -0.71 -7.63 -7.00
N ARG A 340 -1.11 -8.44 -7.98
CA ARG A 340 -2.49 -8.58 -8.45
C ARG A 340 -2.77 -10.05 -8.65
N ASP A 341 -3.92 -10.49 -8.14
CA ASP A 341 -4.41 -11.86 -8.30
C ASP A 341 -5.37 -11.89 -9.49
N SER A 342 -4.96 -12.45 -10.62
CA SER A 342 -5.80 -12.53 -11.82
C SER A 342 -7.12 -13.28 -11.59
N GLU A 343 -7.20 -14.12 -10.55
CA GLU A 343 -8.42 -14.86 -10.18
C GLU A 343 -9.41 -14.01 -9.36
N TYR A 344 -8.91 -13.21 -8.41
CA TYR A 344 -9.74 -12.53 -7.40
C TYR A 344 -9.70 -11.00 -7.46
N ALA A 345 -8.80 -10.41 -8.24
CA ALA A 345 -8.66 -8.98 -8.33
C ALA A 345 -9.96 -8.33 -8.78
N TRP A 346 -10.42 -7.34 -8.04
CA TRP A 346 -11.64 -6.64 -8.41
C TRP A 346 -11.42 -5.78 -9.67
N GLU A 347 -12.52 -5.48 -10.35
CA GLU A 347 -12.51 -4.67 -11.56
C GLU A 347 -11.83 -3.32 -11.30
N THR A 348 -10.94 -2.92 -12.19
CA THR A 348 -10.26 -1.64 -12.10
C THR A 348 -11.19 -0.54 -12.62
N PRO A 349 -11.53 0.48 -11.80
CA PRO A 349 -12.28 1.65 -12.26
C PRO A 349 -11.64 2.28 -13.50
N THR A 350 -12.45 2.72 -14.46
CA THR A 350 -11.96 3.27 -15.74
C THR A 350 -10.94 4.40 -15.54
N GLN A 351 -11.16 5.27 -14.55
CA GLN A 351 -10.27 6.39 -14.22
C GLN A 351 -8.90 5.95 -13.67
N LEU A 352 -8.78 4.68 -13.26
CA LEU A 352 -7.56 4.07 -12.74
C LEU A 352 -6.90 3.15 -13.76
N GLN A 353 -7.57 2.87 -14.89
CA GLN A 353 -7.12 1.86 -15.85
C GLN A 353 -5.71 2.15 -16.37
N ASP A 354 -5.42 3.39 -16.80
CA ASP A 354 -4.09 3.77 -17.29
C ASP A 354 -3.01 3.53 -16.23
N ARG A 355 -3.31 3.88 -14.97
CA ARG A 355 -2.38 3.68 -13.86
C ARG A 355 -2.16 2.20 -13.54
N TRP A 356 -3.19 1.38 -13.64
CA TRP A 356 -3.07 -0.07 -13.45
C TRP A 356 -2.34 -0.74 -14.61
N ASP A 357 -2.58 -0.28 -15.84
CA ASP A 357 -1.85 -0.69 -17.03
C ASP A 357 -0.37 -0.30 -16.92
N GLU A 358 -0.03 0.84 -16.32
CA GLU A 358 1.35 1.22 -15.98
C GLU A 358 1.99 0.35 -14.90
N ILE A 359 1.21 -0.35 -14.07
CA ILE A 359 1.74 -1.19 -12.99
C ILE A 359 1.89 -2.63 -13.48
N TYR A 360 0.84 -3.22 -14.08
CA TYR A 360 0.76 -4.67 -14.32
C TYR A 360 0.87 -5.09 -15.79
N LYS A 361 0.50 -4.23 -16.75
CA LYS A 361 0.38 -4.67 -18.15
C LYS A 361 1.71 -4.77 -18.89
N GLY A 362 1.84 -5.83 -19.67
CA GLY A 362 2.88 -5.97 -20.69
C GLY A 362 4.29 -6.18 -20.16
N LEU A 363 4.47 -6.58 -18.90
CA LEU A 363 5.79 -6.89 -18.32
C LEU A 363 6.05 -8.41 -18.38
N SER A 364 7.01 -8.84 -19.20
CA SER A 364 7.40 -10.26 -19.26
C SER A 364 8.27 -10.66 -18.07
N GLU A 365 8.46 -11.96 -17.88
CA GLU A 365 9.28 -12.54 -16.82
C GLU A 365 10.74 -12.05 -16.89
N GLU A 366 11.31 -11.93 -18.09
CA GLU A 366 12.70 -11.49 -18.31
C GLU A 366 12.91 -10.00 -18.03
N GLU A 367 11.83 -9.22 -18.11
CA GLU A 367 11.84 -7.78 -17.86
C GLU A 367 11.75 -7.43 -16.37
N GLN A 368 11.45 -8.40 -15.50
CA GLN A 368 11.31 -8.19 -14.06
C GLN A 368 12.66 -8.17 -13.35
N ARG A 369 12.96 -7.07 -12.65
CA ARG A 369 14.17 -6.91 -11.85
C ARG A 369 13.87 -7.01 -10.35
N PHE A 370 14.69 -7.82 -9.68
CA PHE A 370 14.70 -8.02 -8.23
C PHE A 370 16.07 -7.57 -7.70
N PRO A 371 16.23 -6.28 -7.31
CA PRO A 371 17.46 -5.82 -6.71
C PRO A 371 17.80 -6.65 -5.47
N LEU A 372 19.07 -7.03 -5.31
CA LEU A 372 19.55 -7.71 -4.10
C LEU A 372 19.81 -6.72 -2.95
N GLU A 373 20.08 -5.46 -3.30
CA GLU A 373 20.47 -4.42 -2.38
C GLU A 373 19.54 -3.21 -2.50
N PRO A 374 19.35 -2.43 -1.41
CA PRO A 374 18.56 -1.23 -1.45
C PRO A 374 19.18 -0.17 -2.36
N THR A 375 18.40 0.29 -3.33
CA THR A 375 18.71 1.40 -4.22
C THR A 375 17.65 2.49 -4.09
N LEU A 376 18.02 3.76 -4.24
CA LEU A 376 17.03 4.82 -4.41
C LEU A 376 16.29 4.65 -5.74
N ARG A 377 14.98 4.89 -5.73
CA ARG A 377 14.19 5.03 -6.95
C ARG A 377 14.77 6.17 -7.78
N ASN A 378 15.06 5.92 -9.06
CA ASN A 378 15.56 6.88 -10.06
C ASN A 378 15.92 8.27 -9.50
N VAL A 379 17.15 8.42 -8.99
CA VAL A 379 17.74 9.75 -8.91
C VAL A 379 17.96 10.16 -10.37
N VAL A 380 17.01 10.89 -10.95
CA VAL A 380 17.32 11.69 -12.13
C VAL A 380 18.46 12.58 -11.67
N SER A 381 19.67 12.30 -12.16
CA SER A 381 20.84 13.09 -11.83
C SER A 381 20.50 14.55 -12.12
N LEU A 382 20.44 15.38 -11.09
CA LEU A 382 20.48 16.84 -11.21
C LEU A 382 21.89 17.30 -11.65
N VAL A 383 22.46 16.63 -12.64
CA VAL A 383 23.71 16.99 -13.29
C VAL A 383 23.33 17.39 -14.70
N ALA A 384 22.88 18.64 -14.83
CA ALA A 384 23.06 19.52 -16.00
C ALA A 384 21.92 20.55 -16.07
N ARG A 385 21.97 21.59 -15.23
CA ARG A 385 21.60 22.98 -15.58
C ARG A 385 22.35 23.94 -14.66
N LYS A 386 23.66 24.02 -14.84
CA LYS A 386 24.34 25.32 -14.80
C LYS A 386 24.60 25.64 -16.26
N ASP A 387 23.81 26.57 -16.77
CA ASP A 387 24.21 27.70 -17.60
C ASP A 387 23.00 28.62 -17.79
#